data_AF-A0AAE4SYS0-F1
#
_entry.id   AF-A0AAE4SYS0-F1
#
_cell.length_a   1.000
_cell.length_b   1.000
_cell.length_c   1.000
_cell.angle_alpha   90.00
_cell.angle_beta   90.00
_cell.angle_gamma   90.00
#
_symmetry.space_group_name_H-M   'P 1'
#
loop_
_entity.id
_entity.type
_entity.pdbx_description
1 polymer ?
#
loop_
_entity_poly.entity_id
_entity_poly.type
_entity_poly.pdbx_seq_one_letter_code
_entity_poly.pdbx_strand_id
1 'polypeptide(L)'
;MTSGSRLRSLIIAGLVPLVAASLALSGCDDSKDEAAPSFKGEGSGMTTVNNSDEETEGAEETTAAKKTVTKEEEAPEEPPVVTVTQTEKQESSSSADDGYKTGEGNYISDFNGHGWLDGGYATCNRFERALFAGSGPDGRVIICETGGGVKFYRSSMFDGQFETSDVSQDGNNYYVNADPSIIVVTPSGVSVREGGGLATTGEFTESWQR
;
A
#
# COMPACT_ATOMS: atom_id res chain seq x y z
N MET A 1 25.29 28.22 -51.91
CA MET A 1 26.73 28.26 -51.57
C MET A 1 26.86 28.25 -50.06
N THR A 2 27.30 27.12 -49.53
CA THR A 2 27.47 26.81 -48.11
C THR A 2 28.92 27.11 -47.72
N SER A 3 29.16 27.92 -46.69
CA SER A 3 30.48 28.11 -46.05
C SER A 3 30.30 29.03 -44.83
N GLY A 4 30.76 28.75 -43.61
CA GLY A 4 31.51 27.63 -43.08
C GLY A 4 31.49 27.75 -41.55
N SER A 5 31.14 26.64 -40.88
CA SER A 5 31.17 26.53 -39.44
C SER A 5 32.61 26.22 -39.01
N ARG A 6 33.24 27.10 -38.22
CA ARG A 6 34.54 26.80 -37.58
C ARG A 6 34.30 26.48 -36.11
N LEU A 7 34.21 25.18 -35.82
CA LEU A 7 34.38 24.64 -34.47
C LEU A 7 35.81 24.96 -34.00
N ARG A 8 35.94 25.73 -32.92
CA ARG A 8 37.13 25.69 -32.07
C ARG A 8 36.82 24.77 -30.90
N SER A 9 37.29 23.53 -31.01
CA SER A 9 37.36 22.58 -29.90
C SER A 9 38.52 23.02 -29.00
N LEU A 10 38.21 23.59 -27.84
CA LEU A 10 39.17 23.82 -26.77
C LEU A 10 39.06 22.65 -25.80
N ILE A 11 40.02 21.73 -25.91
CA ILE A 11 40.25 20.68 -24.92
C ILE A 11 40.88 21.36 -23.71
N ILE A 12 40.08 21.63 -22.68
CA ILE A 12 40.58 22.01 -21.36
C ILE A 12 40.76 20.72 -20.57
N ALA A 13 42.01 20.25 -20.55
CA ALA A 13 42.48 19.29 -19.57
C ALA A 13 42.59 20.01 -18.22
N GLY A 14 41.84 19.58 -17.21
CA GLY A 14 41.81 20.21 -15.90
C GLY A 14 41.37 19.24 -14.81
N LEU A 15 42.36 18.50 -14.29
CA LEU A 15 42.50 18.02 -12.91
C LEU A 15 41.26 17.52 -12.17
N VAL A 16 41.16 16.19 -12.05
CA VAL A 16 40.38 15.49 -11.02
C VAL A 16 41.19 15.47 -9.72
N PRO A 17 40.75 16.10 -8.62
CA PRO A 17 41.28 15.77 -7.31
C PRO A 17 40.64 14.46 -6.83
N LEU A 18 41.47 13.42 -6.80
CA LEU A 18 41.22 12.14 -6.16
C LEU A 18 41.17 12.36 -4.64
N VAL A 19 39.98 12.41 -4.03
CA VAL A 19 39.86 12.40 -2.57
C VAL A 19 39.76 10.96 -2.12
N ALA A 20 40.88 10.46 -1.59
CA ALA A 20 41.01 9.16 -0.98
C ALA A 20 40.30 9.11 0.39
N ALA A 21 39.88 7.88 0.72
CA ALA A 21 39.01 7.47 1.80
C ALA A 21 39.40 7.92 3.23
N SER A 22 38.37 8.01 4.07
CA SER A 22 38.50 7.75 5.52
C SER A 22 37.25 6.99 5.97
N LEU A 23 37.33 5.66 5.94
CA LEU A 23 36.47 4.79 6.74
C LEU A 23 36.95 4.92 8.19
N ALA A 24 36.23 5.68 9.00
CA ALA A 24 36.34 5.59 10.45
C ALA A 24 35.29 4.59 10.94
N LEU A 25 35.71 3.33 11.13
CA LEU A 25 35.07 2.45 12.12
C LEU A 25 35.61 2.86 13.49
N SER A 26 34.79 3.51 14.29
CA SER A 26 34.94 3.55 15.75
C SER A 26 33.66 3.03 16.36
N GLY A 27 33.75 1.85 16.97
CA GLY A 27 32.64 1.20 17.66
C GLY A 27 32.39 1.73 19.07
N CYS A 28 31.23 1.31 19.56
CA CYS A 28 30.76 1.13 20.94
C CYS A 28 30.28 2.35 21.76
N ASP A 29 28.95 2.36 21.87
CA ASP A 29 28.12 2.47 23.09
C ASP A 29 28.11 3.78 23.90
N ASP A 30 26.95 4.44 23.91
CA ASP A 30 26.30 4.86 25.16
C ASP A 30 24.78 4.99 24.92
N SER A 31 24.01 4.24 25.70
CA SER A 31 22.55 4.26 25.73
C SER A 31 22.03 5.62 26.20
N LYS A 32 21.07 6.21 25.48
CA LYS A 32 20.03 7.08 26.06
C LYS A 32 18.69 6.87 25.36
N ASP A 33 17.79 6.25 26.11
CA ASP A 33 16.34 6.42 26.06
C ASP A 33 15.95 7.85 25.68
N GLU A 34 15.17 8.02 24.62
CA GLU A 34 14.27 9.17 24.46
C GLU A 34 12.99 8.71 23.73
N ALA A 35 11.96 8.53 24.55
CA ALA A 35 10.52 8.73 24.30
C ALA A 35 9.91 8.26 22.97
N ALA A 36 9.32 7.06 23.00
CA ALA A 36 8.19 6.72 22.13
C ALA A 36 6.97 7.60 22.47
N PRO A 37 6.19 8.09 21.49
CA PRO A 37 4.95 8.80 21.78
C PRO A 37 3.91 7.85 22.39
N SER A 38 3.54 8.16 23.65
CA SER A 38 2.45 7.51 24.39
C SER A 38 1.09 7.90 23.78
N PHE A 39 0.46 6.98 23.05
CA PHE A 39 -0.96 7.13 22.68
C PHE A 39 -1.84 6.74 23.87
N LYS A 40 -2.51 7.75 24.44
CA LYS A 40 -3.44 7.60 25.56
C LYS A 40 -4.84 7.42 24.98
N GLY A 41 -5.29 6.17 24.86
CA GLY A 41 -6.67 5.81 24.52
C GLY A 41 -7.29 5.02 25.66
N GLU A 42 -8.29 5.59 26.31
CA GLU A 42 -9.09 5.00 27.38
C GLU A 42 -9.80 3.71 26.94
N GLY A 43 -9.84 2.72 27.83
CA GLY A 43 -10.32 1.38 27.55
C GLY A 43 -11.81 1.13 27.76
N SER A 44 -12.26 0.00 27.20
CA SER A 44 -13.32 -0.90 27.67
C SER A 44 -13.42 -2.02 26.62
N GLY A 45 -13.34 -3.32 26.90
CA GLY A 45 -13.13 -4.08 28.12
C GLY A 45 -12.85 -5.53 27.68
N MET A 46 -11.87 -6.18 28.31
CA MET A 46 -11.51 -7.57 28.05
C MET A 46 -11.92 -8.40 29.26
N THR A 47 -12.81 -9.36 29.08
CA THR A 47 -13.20 -10.32 30.12
C THR A 47 -12.28 -11.53 30.08
N THR A 48 -11.47 -11.67 31.13
CA THR A 48 -10.75 -12.87 31.56
C THR A 48 -11.71 -14.02 31.85
N VAL A 49 -11.38 -15.25 31.46
CA VAL A 49 -11.67 -16.44 32.27
C VAL A 49 -10.48 -17.39 32.31
N ASN A 50 -10.34 -17.94 33.50
CA ASN A 50 -9.22 -18.60 34.16
C ASN A 50 -9.15 -20.09 33.78
N ASN A 51 -7.96 -20.69 33.79
CA ASN A 51 -7.81 -22.14 33.94
C ASN A 51 -6.54 -22.44 34.74
N SER A 52 -6.74 -22.89 35.98
CA SER A 52 -5.81 -23.70 36.75
C SER A 52 -6.55 -24.96 37.14
N ASP A 53 -5.95 -26.13 36.93
CA ASP A 53 -5.76 -27.11 38.00
C ASP A 53 -4.85 -28.27 37.53
N GLU A 54 -4.21 -28.85 38.52
CA GLU A 54 -2.99 -29.66 38.53
C GLU A 54 -3.24 -31.19 38.47
N GLU A 55 -2.16 -31.91 38.17
CA GLU A 55 -1.84 -33.35 38.08
C GLU A 55 -2.59 -34.39 38.94
N THR A 56 -2.68 -35.65 38.46
CA THR A 56 -2.30 -36.92 39.16
C THR A 56 -2.26 -38.15 38.20
N GLU A 57 -1.23 -38.99 38.32
CA GLU A 57 -0.98 -40.30 37.65
C GLU A 57 -1.91 -41.47 38.06
N GLY A 58 -1.92 -42.56 37.26
CA GLY A 58 -1.74 -43.93 37.81
C GLY A 58 -2.77 -45.05 37.50
N ALA A 59 -2.47 -45.85 36.46
CA ALA A 59 -2.50 -47.34 36.31
C ALA A 59 -3.72 -48.27 36.59
N GLU A 60 -3.96 -49.18 35.61
CA GLU A 60 -4.42 -50.61 35.63
C GLU A 60 -5.81 -50.98 36.24
N GLU A 61 -6.61 -52.01 35.86
CA GLU A 61 -6.54 -53.32 35.17
C GLU A 61 -8.03 -53.74 34.82
N THR A 62 -8.40 -54.28 33.64
CA THR A 62 -8.72 -55.72 33.34
C THR A 62 -10.21 -56.15 33.20
N THR A 63 -10.52 -56.71 32.01
CA THR A 63 -11.47 -57.79 31.62
C THR A 63 -12.99 -57.65 31.36
N ALA A 64 -13.33 -58.11 30.14
CA ALA A 64 -14.30 -59.18 29.76
C ALA A 64 -15.64 -58.82 29.06
N ALA A 65 -15.77 -59.44 27.88
CA ALA A 65 -16.81 -59.40 26.85
C ALA A 65 -18.22 -59.91 27.24
N LYS A 66 -19.25 -59.56 26.43
CA LYS A 66 -20.03 -60.50 25.57
C LYS A 66 -21.30 -59.87 24.91
N LYS A 67 -21.28 -59.80 23.57
CA LYS A 67 -22.31 -60.23 22.57
C LYS A 67 -23.67 -59.51 22.39
N THR A 68 -23.99 -59.34 21.09
CA THR A 68 -25.28 -59.51 20.34
C THR A 68 -26.26 -58.35 20.09
N VAL A 69 -26.40 -58.03 18.78
CA VAL A 69 -27.62 -57.84 17.94
C VAL A 69 -28.28 -56.46 17.77
N THR A 70 -28.08 -55.93 16.56
CA THR A 70 -29.03 -55.39 15.55
C THR A 70 -30.42 -54.87 15.97
N LYS A 71 -30.67 -53.57 15.69
CA LYS A 71 -31.59 -53.01 14.65
C LYS A 71 -32.50 -51.86 15.14
N GLU A 72 -32.50 -50.76 14.36
CA GLU A 72 -33.48 -49.63 14.29
C GLU A 72 -33.59 -48.73 15.54
N GLU A 73 -33.78 -47.41 15.52
CA GLU A 73 -33.88 -46.33 14.54
C GLU A 73 -34.06 -45.08 15.43
N GLU A 74 -33.15 -44.09 15.39
CA GLU A 74 -33.52 -42.69 15.71
C GLU A 74 -32.36 -41.75 15.35
N ALA A 75 -32.73 -40.58 14.86
CA ALA A 75 -31.89 -39.59 14.19
C ALA A 75 -30.69 -39.10 15.04
N PRO A 76 -29.53 -38.84 14.42
CA PRO A 76 -28.52 -38.00 15.07
C PRO A 76 -28.97 -36.54 14.99
N GLU A 77 -29.32 -35.96 16.14
CA GLU A 77 -29.39 -34.51 16.33
C GLU A 77 -28.06 -33.89 15.89
N GLU A 78 -28.08 -33.10 14.81
CA GLU A 78 -26.94 -32.33 14.35
C GLU A 78 -26.60 -31.25 15.39
N PRO A 79 -25.31 -31.08 15.78
CA PRO A 79 -24.93 -29.97 16.64
C PRO A 79 -25.19 -28.64 15.92
N PRO A 80 -25.59 -27.57 16.62
CA PRO A 80 -25.97 -26.32 15.97
C PRO A 80 -24.80 -25.78 15.15
N VAL A 81 -24.98 -25.75 13.82
CA VAL A 81 -24.09 -25.04 12.90
C VAL A 81 -24.20 -23.56 13.24
N VAL A 82 -23.21 -23.05 13.96
CA VAL A 82 -23.04 -21.62 14.19
C VAL A 82 -22.69 -21.00 12.84
N THR A 83 -23.72 -20.57 12.11
CA THR A 83 -23.56 -19.73 10.93
C THR A 83 -23.03 -18.38 11.39
N VAL A 84 -21.72 -18.19 11.26
CA VAL A 84 -21.08 -16.90 11.40
C VAL A 84 -21.56 -16.04 10.22
N THR A 85 -22.55 -15.19 10.47
CA THR A 85 -22.92 -14.13 9.55
C THR A 85 -21.78 -13.12 9.51
N GLN A 86 -20.80 -13.34 8.62
CA GLN A 86 -19.88 -12.27 8.21
C GLN A 86 -20.72 -11.20 7.51
N THR A 87 -20.90 -10.06 8.17
CA THR A 87 -21.33 -8.85 7.49
C THR A 87 -20.17 -8.39 6.61
N GLU A 88 -20.04 -8.97 5.42
CA GLU A 88 -19.37 -8.29 4.32
C GLU A 88 -20.15 -7.00 4.10
N LYS A 89 -19.48 -5.87 4.35
CA LYS A 89 -19.92 -4.57 3.89
C LYS A 89 -19.88 -4.64 2.36
N GLN A 90 -21.01 -5.05 1.78
CA GLN A 90 -21.24 -5.07 0.35
C GLN A 90 -20.94 -3.66 -0.17
N GLU A 91 -19.83 -3.53 -0.89
CA GLU A 91 -19.45 -2.30 -1.56
C GLU A 91 -20.55 -1.99 -2.56
N SER A 92 -21.30 -0.93 -2.27
CA SER A 92 -22.39 -0.47 -3.12
C SER A 92 -21.80 0.02 -4.43
N SER A 93 -21.92 -0.78 -5.47
CA SER A 93 -21.77 -0.33 -6.86
C SER A 93 -22.94 0.61 -7.19
N SER A 94 -22.83 1.88 -6.79
CA SER A 94 -23.75 2.91 -7.23
C SER A 94 -23.12 3.67 -8.39
N SER A 95 -23.46 3.24 -9.61
CA SER A 95 -23.18 3.95 -10.85
C SER A 95 -23.88 5.32 -10.82
N ALA A 96 -23.11 6.35 -10.49
CA ALA A 96 -23.47 7.75 -10.50
C ALA A 96 -22.26 8.49 -11.08
N ASP A 97 -22.12 8.50 -12.43
CA ASP A 97 -21.06 9.21 -13.18
C ASP A 97 -19.78 9.32 -12.34
N ASP A 98 -19.14 8.16 -12.09
CA ASP A 98 -18.38 7.83 -10.87
C ASP A 98 -17.06 8.61 -10.67
N GLY A 99 -16.93 9.81 -11.25
CA GLY A 99 -15.71 10.63 -11.26
C GLY A 99 -14.57 10.01 -12.07
N TYR A 100 -14.65 8.72 -12.39
CA TYR A 100 -13.67 7.97 -13.13
C TYR A 100 -13.82 8.14 -14.64
N LYS A 101 -12.75 8.59 -15.28
CA LYS A 101 -12.66 8.78 -16.73
C LYS A 101 -11.54 7.95 -17.32
N THR A 102 -11.71 7.53 -18.57
CA THR A 102 -10.68 6.75 -19.28
C THR A 102 -10.38 7.33 -20.65
N GLY A 103 -9.14 7.16 -21.10
CA GLY A 103 -8.69 7.49 -22.44
C GLY A 103 -8.15 8.91 -22.58
N GLU A 104 -7.21 9.06 -23.51
CA GLU A 104 -6.56 10.33 -23.82
C GLU A 104 -7.56 11.39 -24.32
N GLY A 105 -7.51 12.58 -23.73
CA GLY A 105 -8.41 13.70 -24.06
C GLY A 105 -9.73 13.73 -23.28
N ASN A 106 -10.09 12.67 -22.54
CA ASN A 106 -11.24 12.67 -21.63
C ASN A 106 -10.78 12.84 -20.18
N TYR A 107 -10.22 14.01 -19.87
CA TYR A 107 -9.58 14.27 -18.58
C TYR A 107 -10.59 14.64 -17.48
N ILE A 108 -10.17 14.40 -16.23
CA ILE A 108 -10.80 14.98 -15.03
C ILE A 108 -10.64 16.50 -14.99
N SER A 109 -11.34 17.14 -14.07
CA SER A 109 -11.36 18.60 -13.94
C SER A 109 -9.94 19.15 -13.74
N ASP A 110 -9.65 20.26 -14.42
CA ASP A 110 -8.36 20.96 -14.31
C ASP A 110 -7.11 20.07 -14.53
N PHE A 111 -7.23 19.01 -15.33
CA PHE A 111 -6.14 18.09 -15.66
C PHE A 111 -5.89 18.03 -17.18
N ASN A 112 -4.62 17.91 -17.59
CA ASN A 112 -4.24 17.97 -19.02
C ASN A 112 -3.43 16.77 -19.54
N GLY A 113 -3.37 15.66 -18.80
CA GLY A 113 -2.56 14.50 -19.17
C GLY A 113 -1.08 14.58 -18.76
N HIS A 114 -0.63 15.71 -18.21
CA HIS A 114 0.70 15.87 -17.60
C HIS A 114 0.63 16.33 -16.14
N GLY A 115 -0.52 16.79 -15.65
CA GLY A 115 -0.69 17.29 -14.29
C GLY A 115 -1.91 18.19 -14.20
N TRP A 116 -2.12 18.75 -13.00
CA TRP A 116 -3.16 19.73 -12.80
C TRP A 116 -2.74 21.12 -13.28
N LEU A 117 -3.70 21.91 -13.76
CA LEU A 117 -3.49 23.24 -14.34
C LEU A 117 -3.12 24.29 -13.28
N ASP A 118 -3.52 24.07 -12.03
CA ASP A 118 -3.10 24.86 -10.87
C ASP A 118 -1.69 24.48 -10.37
N GLY A 119 -1.08 23.43 -10.96
CA GLY A 119 0.25 22.94 -10.64
C GLY A 119 0.28 22.05 -9.40
N GLY A 120 1.33 22.18 -8.61
CA GLY A 120 1.56 21.38 -7.40
C GLY A 120 2.41 20.13 -7.64
N TYR A 121 2.56 19.34 -6.57
CA TYR A 121 3.53 18.25 -6.51
C TYR A 121 3.15 17.03 -7.36
N ALA A 122 1.84 16.75 -7.50
CA ALA A 122 1.34 15.64 -8.31
C ALA A 122 1.33 16.00 -9.82
N THR A 123 2.50 16.27 -10.38
CA THR A 123 2.69 16.65 -11.79
C THR A 123 3.77 15.78 -12.46
N CYS A 124 3.59 15.44 -13.73
CA CYS A 124 4.60 14.76 -14.53
C CYS A 124 5.67 15.72 -15.03
N ASN A 125 6.91 15.24 -15.10
CA ASN A 125 7.99 16.03 -15.70
C ASN A 125 7.78 16.18 -17.21
N ARG A 126 8.52 17.12 -17.82
CA ARG A 126 8.42 17.46 -19.26
C ARG A 126 8.52 16.27 -20.22
N PHE A 127 9.25 15.22 -19.84
CA PHE A 127 9.48 14.02 -20.68
C PHE A 127 8.67 12.80 -20.22
N GLU A 128 7.72 13.05 -19.32
CA GLU A 128 6.82 12.04 -18.79
C GLU A 128 5.38 12.36 -19.21
N ARG A 129 4.56 11.33 -19.23
CA ARG A 129 3.13 11.40 -19.53
C ARG A 129 2.36 10.74 -18.39
N ALA A 130 1.19 11.25 -18.04
CA ALA A 130 0.36 10.58 -17.06
C ALA A 130 -0.21 9.27 -17.62
N LEU A 131 -0.15 8.22 -16.81
CA LEU A 131 -0.90 6.96 -16.98
C LEU A 131 -2.15 6.95 -16.10
N PHE A 132 -2.07 7.61 -14.95
CA PHE A 132 -3.16 7.70 -13.99
C PHE A 132 -3.10 9.04 -13.26
N ALA A 133 -4.26 9.59 -12.91
CA ALA A 133 -4.40 10.71 -12.00
C ALA A 133 -5.64 10.52 -11.12
N GLY A 134 -5.55 10.84 -9.84
CA GLY A 134 -6.67 10.80 -8.90
C GLY A 134 -6.66 12.02 -8.00
N SER A 135 -7.83 12.56 -7.71
CA SER A 135 -8.03 13.72 -6.83
C SER A 135 -9.18 13.44 -5.87
N GLY A 136 -9.00 13.87 -4.62
CA GLY A 136 -9.99 13.73 -3.56
C GLY A 136 -9.79 14.78 -2.47
N PRO A 137 -10.59 14.72 -1.39
CA PRO A 137 -10.48 15.66 -0.27
C PRO A 137 -9.12 15.58 0.43
N ASP A 138 -8.49 14.41 0.43
CA ASP A 138 -7.20 14.17 1.11
C ASP A 138 -5.99 14.55 0.26
N GLY A 139 -6.18 14.96 -1.00
CA GLY A 139 -5.12 15.38 -1.90
C GLY A 139 -5.19 14.74 -3.28
N ARG A 140 -4.01 14.55 -3.89
CA ARG A 140 -3.88 14.14 -5.30
C ARG A 140 -2.78 13.10 -5.49
N VAL A 141 -2.96 12.25 -6.49
CA VAL A 141 -1.99 11.25 -6.94
C VAL A 141 -1.84 11.34 -8.45
N ILE A 142 -0.61 11.25 -8.95
CA ILE A 142 -0.33 11.02 -10.36
C ILE A 142 0.65 9.88 -10.53
N ILE A 143 0.46 9.09 -11.58
CA ILE A 143 1.43 8.10 -12.02
C ILE A 143 1.88 8.49 -13.41
N CYS A 144 3.15 8.78 -13.54
CA CYS A 144 3.79 9.27 -14.74
C CYS A 144 4.64 8.16 -15.35
N GLU A 145 4.76 8.14 -16.67
CA GLU A 145 5.61 7.21 -17.40
C GLU A 145 6.55 7.98 -18.32
N THR A 146 7.82 7.60 -18.29
CA THR A 146 8.81 8.07 -19.27
C THR A 146 8.65 7.36 -20.61
N GLY A 147 9.23 7.91 -21.68
CA GLY A 147 9.30 7.21 -22.98
C GLY A 147 10.01 5.84 -22.94
N GLY A 148 10.77 5.54 -21.87
CA GLY A 148 11.42 4.25 -21.65
C GLY A 148 10.59 3.25 -20.81
N GLY A 149 9.35 3.58 -20.44
CA GLY A 149 8.48 2.70 -19.65
C GLY A 149 8.71 2.73 -18.14
N VAL A 150 9.63 3.57 -17.64
CA VAL A 150 9.81 3.78 -16.20
C VAL A 150 8.65 4.59 -15.68
N LYS A 151 8.01 4.09 -14.61
CA LYS A 151 6.89 4.72 -13.93
C LYS A 151 7.34 5.48 -12.69
N PHE A 152 6.69 6.60 -12.41
CA PHE A 152 6.91 7.43 -11.24
C PHE A 152 5.57 7.70 -10.57
N TYR A 153 5.48 7.40 -9.30
CA TYR A 153 4.39 7.83 -8.44
C TYR A 153 4.75 9.18 -7.85
N ARG A 154 3.85 10.15 -7.92
CA ARG A 154 3.94 11.41 -7.17
C ARG A 154 2.61 11.72 -6.53
N SER A 155 2.64 12.11 -5.27
CA SER A 155 1.42 12.38 -4.52
C SER A 155 1.57 13.52 -3.55
N SER A 156 0.47 14.23 -3.35
CA SER A 156 0.27 15.18 -2.26
C SER A 156 -0.87 14.74 -1.31
N MET A 157 -1.04 13.42 -1.12
CA MET A 157 -2.10 12.85 -0.27
C MET A 157 -1.77 13.01 1.23
N PHE A 158 -2.81 13.10 2.05
CA PHE A 158 -2.73 13.13 3.51
C PHE A 158 -1.84 14.27 4.04
N ASP A 159 -1.92 15.44 3.41
CA ASP A 159 -1.10 16.64 3.69
C ASP A 159 0.43 16.44 3.56
N GLY A 160 0.86 15.31 3.01
CA GLY A 160 2.27 14.97 2.76
C GLY A 160 2.61 15.01 1.27
N GLN A 161 3.91 15.02 0.94
CA GLN A 161 4.41 14.84 -0.42
C GLN A 161 5.28 13.60 -0.49
N PHE A 162 5.07 12.76 -1.52
CA PHE A 162 5.84 11.53 -1.70
C PHE A 162 6.05 11.21 -3.18
N GLU A 163 7.29 10.86 -3.54
CA GLU A 163 7.67 10.43 -4.89
C GLU A 163 8.55 9.17 -4.84
N THR A 164 8.30 8.24 -5.76
CA THR A 164 9.16 7.08 -5.99
C THR A 164 9.00 6.55 -7.42
N SER A 165 10.02 5.86 -7.92
CA SER A 165 9.96 5.12 -9.18
C SER A 165 9.66 3.63 -9.01
N ASP A 166 9.57 3.14 -7.76
CA ASP A 166 9.27 1.74 -7.47
C ASP A 166 7.76 1.50 -7.53
N VAL A 167 7.26 1.44 -8.78
CA VAL A 167 5.85 1.30 -9.11
C VAL A 167 5.65 0.08 -9.99
N SER A 168 4.82 -0.84 -9.53
CA SER A 168 4.31 -1.96 -10.31
C SER A 168 2.82 -1.76 -10.63
N GLN A 169 2.32 -2.49 -11.62
CA GLN A 169 0.93 -2.39 -12.07
C GLN A 169 0.35 -3.78 -12.28
N ASP A 170 -0.87 -3.98 -11.80
CA ASP A 170 -1.67 -5.16 -12.09
C ASP A 170 -3.10 -4.72 -12.45
N GLY A 171 -3.50 -5.00 -13.69
CA GLY A 171 -4.71 -4.45 -14.28
C GLY A 171 -4.75 -2.91 -14.19
N ASN A 172 -5.80 -2.39 -13.56
CA ASN A 172 -6.02 -0.94 -13.38
C ASN A 172 -5.43 -0.40 -12.08
N ASN A 173 -4.81 -1.27 -11.27
CA ASN A 173 -4.28 -0.91 -9.97
C ASN A 173 -2.77 -0.76 -10.04
N TYR A 174 -2.24 0.15 -9.24
CA TYR A 174 -0.81 0.37 -9.10
C TYR A 174 -0.37 0.10 -7.66
N TYR A 175 0.79 -0.52 -7.52
CA TYR A 175 1.38 -0.85 -6.24
C TYR A 175 2.72 -0.15 -6.15
N VAL A 176 2.83 0.72 -5.17
CA VAL A 176 3.96 1.61 -4.98
C VAL A 176 4.67 1.18 -3.71
N ASN A 177 5.96 0.87 -3.84
CA ASN A 177 6.77 0.50 -2.69
C ASN A 177 7.23 1.79 -1.97
N ALA A 178 6.83 1.92 -0.71
CA ALA A 178 7.11 3.04 0.16
C ALA A 178 7.59 2.53 1.52
N ASP A 179 8.65 1.71 1.48
CA ASP A 179 9.27 1.02 2.63
C ASP A 179 9.18 1.84 3.93
N PRO A 180 8.58 1.30 5.00
CA PRO A 180 8.11 -0.09 5.22
C PRO A 180 6.71 -0.40 4.68
N SER A 181 6.08 0.52 3.97
CA SER A 181 4.69 0.43 3.53
C SER A 181 4.54 0.12 2.03
N ILE A 182 3.35 -0.32 1.64
CA ILE A 182 2.92 -0.41 0.23
C ILE A 182 1.70 0.48 0.06
N ILE A 183 1.76 1.37 -0.93
CA ILE A 183 0.63 2.19 -1.33
C ILE A 183 -0.05 1.52 -2.52
N VAL A 184 -1.34 1.22 -2.40
CA VAL A 184 -2.17 0.68 -3.47
C VAL A 184 -3.05 1.79 -4.00
N VAL A 185 -2.93 2.08 -5.30
CA VAL A 185 -3.71 3.08 -6.01
C VAL A 185 -4.70 2.36 -6.91
N THR A 186 -5.98 2.64 -6.72
CA THR A 186 -7.09 2.14 -7.54
C THR A 186 -7.82 3.32 -8.19
N PRO A 187 -8.71 3.08 -9.16
CA PRO A 187 -9.59 4.13 -9.66
C PRO A 187 -10.45 4.80 -8.58
N SER A 188 -10.81 4.07 -7.51
CA SER A 188 -11.63 4.60 -6.41
C SER A 188 -10.85 5.37 -5.36
N GLY A 189 -9.54 5.12 -5.18
CA GLY A 189 -8.79 5.76 -4.12
C GLY A 189 -7.37 5.25 -3.93
N VAL A 190 -6.84 5.53 -2.74
CA VAL A 190 -5.51 5.12 -2.29
C VAL A 190 -5.64 4.43 -0.95
N SER A 191 -4.99 3.28 -0.79
CA SER A 191 -4.80 2.67 0.53
C SER A 191 -3.33 2.48 0.82
N VAL A 192 -2.93 2.78 2.05
CA VAL A 192 -1.56 2.56 2.54
C VAL A 192 -1.60 1.36 3.48
N ARG A 193 -0.72 0.39 3.25
CA ARG A 193 -0.65 -0.84 4.02
C ARG A 193 0.74 -1.00 4.61
N GLU A 194 0.81 -1.28 5.91
CA GLU A 194 2.07 -1.44 6.65
C GLU A 194 2.00 -2.73 7.48
N GLY A 195 3.07 -3.54 7.45
CA GLY A 195 3.09 -4.83 8.17
C GLY A 195 1.97 -5.81 7.79
N GLY A 196 1.36 -5.64 6.61
CA GLY A 196 0.23 -6.44 6.12
C GLY A 196 -1.17 -5.93 6.52
N GLY A 197 -1.26 -4.93 7.39
CA GLY A 197 -2.51 -4.28 7.79
C GLY A 197 -2.82 -3.02 6.96
N LEU A 198 -4.08 -2.58 6.98
CA LEU A 198 -4.47 -1.27 6.43
C LEU A 198 -4.09 -0.18 7.45
N ALA A 199 -3.24 0.76 7.04
CA ALA A 199 -2.81 1.88 7.87
C ALA A 199 -3.70 3.11 7.66
N THR A 200 -3.99 3.45 6.40
CA THR A 200 -4.89 4.56 6.05
C THR A 200 -5.50 4.36 4.66
N THR A 201 -6.60 5.06 4.37
CA THR A 201 -7.25 5.12 3.06
C THR A 201 -7.65 6.55 2.74
N GLY A 202 -7.65 6.90 1.47
CA GLY A 202 -8.18 8.16 0.94
C GLY A 202 -8.95 7.88 -0.33
N GLU A 203 -10.10 8.54 -0.49
CA GLU A 203 -11.01 8.30 -1.61
C GLU A 203 -10.81 9.36 -2.70
N PHE A 204 -10.94 8.94 -3.96
CA PHE A 204 -10.96 9.89 -5.08
C PHE A 204 -12.40 10.33 -5.36
N THR A 205 -12.60 11.64 -5.46
CA THR A 205 -13.84 12.22 -6.00
C THR A 205 -13.84 12.18 -7.52
N GLU A 206 -12.66 12.23 -8.13
CA GLU A 206 -12.47 12.07 -9.57
C GLU A 206 -11.13 11.40 -9.85
N SER A 207 -11.10 10.55 -10.87
CA SER A 207 -9.89 9.87 -11.30
C SER A 207 -9.87 9.67 -12.81
N TRP A 208 -8.69 9.50 -13.38
CA TRP A 208 -8.48 9.33 -14.79
C TRP A 208 -7.41 8.27 -15.06
N GLN A 209 -7.63 7.43 -16.07
CA GLN A 209 -6.63 6.48 -16.54
C GLN A 209 -6.48 6.52 -18.06
N ARG A 210 -5.24 6.39 -18.53
CA ARG A 210 -4.90 6.43 -19.96
C ARG A 210 -5.37 5.20 -20.73
#